data_AF-A0ABD3IZP9-F1
#
_entry.id   AF-A0ABD3IZP9-F1
#
_cell.length_a   1.000
_cell.length_b   1.000
_cell.length_c   1.000
_cell.angle_alpha   90.00
_cell.angle_beta   90.00
_cell.angle_gamma   90.00
#
_symmetry.space_group_name_H-M   'P 1'
#
loop_
_entity.id
_entity.type
_entity.pdbx_description
1 polymer ?
#
loop_
_entity_poly.entity_id
_entity_poly.type
_entity_poly.pdbx_seq_one_letter_code
_entity_poly.pdbx_strand_id
1 'polypeptide(L)'
;KYYFDILAGTSMSCPHLSGIAALIRSVHRDWSPAAIKSAIMTSAKQLNIAQNPILDEMLQPADILAIGAGHVDPGKAMDPGM
;
A
#
# COMPACT_ATOMS: atom_id res chain seq x y z
N LYS A 1 22.40 14.10 20.60
CA LYS A 1 21.35 13.05 20.57
C LYS A 1 20.60 13.23 19.25
N TYR A 2 20.65 12.26 18.35
CA TYR A 2 19.92 12.35 17.08
C TYR A 2 18.47 11.93 17.32
N TYR A 3 17.51 12.75 16.89
CA TYR A 3 16.07 12.52 17.07
C TYR A 3 15.44 11.71 15.93
N PHE A 4 16.23 11.37 14.90
CA PHE A 4 15.81 10.70 13.69
C PHE A 4 16.82 9.63 13.33
N ASP A 5 16.33 8.53 12.75
CA ASP A 5 17.12 7.40 12.29
C ASP A 5 16.54 6.85 10.97
N ILE A 6 17.38 6.19 10.18
CA ILE A 6 17.00 5.55 8.92
C ILE A 6 16.94 4.05 9.18
N LEU A 7 15.73 3.51 9.24
CA LEU A 7 15.47 2.12 9.55
C LEU A 7 14.70 1.45 8.40
N ALA A 8 14.84 0.13 8.28
CA ALA A 8 14.19 -0.68 7.26
C ALA A 8 13.44 -1.86 7.89
N GLY A 9 12.41 -2.36 7.19
CA GLY A 9 11.64 -3.54 7.59
C GLY A 9 10.13 -3.36 7.40
N THR A 10 9.39 -4.46 7.50
CA THR A 10 7.91 -4.45 7.42
C THR A 10 7.27 -3.66 8.57
N SER A 11 7.99 -3.51 9.69
CA SER A 11 7.66 -2.60 10.79
C SER A 11 7.59 -1.14 10.36
N MET A 12 8.30 -0.74 9.30
CA MET A 12 8.21 0.60 8.70
C MET A 12 7.09 0.68 7.67
N SER A 13 6.77 -0.41 6.95
CA SER A 13 5.65 -0.45 5.99
C SER A 13 4.26 -0.44 6.66
N CYS A 14 4.12 -1.11 7.81
CA CYS A 14 2.87 -1.19 8.57
C CYS A 14 2.29 0.19 8.96
N PRO A 15 3.05 1.13 9.55
CA PRO A 15 2.53 2.45 9.89
C PRO A 15 2.16 3.28 8.65
N HIS A 16 2.79 3.05 7.49
CA HIS A 16 2.36 3.69 6.23
C HIS A 16 0.95 3.26 5.84
N LEU A 17 0.65 1.95 5.82
CA LEU A 17 -0.70 1.48 5.51
C LEU A 17 -1.72 1.87 6.58
N SER A 18 -1.32 1.87 7.85
CA SER A 18 -2.19 2.32 8.95
C SER A 18 -2.56 3.80 8.79
N GLY A 19 -1.61 4.65 8.41
CA GLY A 19 -1.85 6.06 8.10
C GLY A 19 -2.78 6.25 6.90
N ILE A 20 -2.57 5.51 5.81
CA ILE A 20 -3.43 5.54 4.63
C ILE A 20 -4.85 5.10 4.98
N ALA A 21 -5.01 4.00 5.72
CA ALA A 21 -6.31 3.51 6.16
C ALA A 21 -7.04 4.53 7.06
N ALA A 22 -6.31 5.22 7.95
CA ALA A 22 -6.86 6.28 8.78
C ALA A 22 -7.33 7.48 7.95
N LEU A 23 -6.56 7.88 6.92
CA LEU A 23 -6.96 8.94 6.00
C LEU A 23 -8.22 8.57 5.21
N ILE A 24 -8.27 7.36 4.65
CA ILE A 24 -9.46 6.86 3.95
C ILE A 24 -10.66 6.86 4.89
N ARG A 25 -10.52 6.36 6.13
CA ARG A 25 -11.59 6.36 7.13
C ARG A 25 -12.04 7.77 7.53
N SER A 26 -11.15 8.76 7.49
CA SER A 26 -11.48 10.14 7.82
C SER A 26 -12.44 10.78 6.79
N VAL A 27 -12.27 10.40 5.52
CA VAL A 27 -13.10 10.83 4.38
C VAL A 27 -14.37 9.97 4.28
N HIS A 28 -14.21 8.64 4.33
CA HIS A 28 -15.29 7.65 4.23
C HIS A 28 -15.60 7.03 5.59
N ARG A 29 -16.27 7.80 6.46
CA ARG A 29 -16.53 7.39 7.86
C ARG A 29 -17.48 6.21 7.99
N ASP A 30 -18.29 5.95 6.98
CA ASP A 30 -19.28 4.88 6.90
C ASP A 30 -18.69 3.55 6.40
N TRP A 31 -17.55 3.58 5.71
CA TRP A 31 -16.93 2.38 5.14
C TRP A 31 -16.45 1.40 6.20
N SER A 32 -16.86 0.13 6.11
CA SER A 32 -16.35 -0.91 7.00
C SER A 32 -14.82 -1.09 6.88
N PRO A 33 -14.15 -1.68 7.90
CA PRO A 33 -12.73 -2.01 7.79
C PRO A 33 -12.40 -2.90 6.58
N ALA A 34 -13.34 -3.78 6.20
CA ALA A 34 -13.22 -4.62 5.02
C ALA A 34 -13.30 -3.79 3.72
N ALA A 35 -14.17 -2.78 3.66
CA ALA A 35 -14.27 -1.88 2.52
C ALA A 35 -12.98 -1.06 2.34
N ILE A 36 -12.40 -0.53 3.42
CA ILE A 36 -11.11 0.19 3.38
C ILE A 36 -9.99 -0.72 2.88
N LYS A 37 -9.91 -1.94 3.41
CA LYS A 37 -8.93 -2.94 2.94
C LYS A 37 -9.12 -3.24 1.45
N SER A 38 -10.37 -3.44 1.02
CA SER A 38 -10.71 -3.72 -0.38
C SER A 38 -10.29 -2.58 -1.30
N ALA A 39 -10.59 -1.33 -0.93
CA ALA A 39 -10.21 -0.14 -1.68
C ALA A 39 -8.68 -0.05 -1.85
N ILE A 40 -7.91 -0.28 -0.78
CA ILE A 40 -6.44 -0.29 -0.82
C ILE A 40 -5.91 -1.40 -1.74
N MET A 41 -6.47 -2.61 -1.66
CA MET A 41 -5.99 -3.74 -2.45
C MET A 41 -6.33 -3.61 -3.94
N THR A 42 -7.57 -3.27 -4.26
CA THR A 42 -8.05 -3.21 -5.66
C THR A 42 -7.49 -2.04 -6.45
N SER A 43 -7.03 -0.98 -5.76
CA SER A 43 -6.39 0.18 -6.37
C SER A 43 -4.86 0.09 -6.45
N ALA A 44 -4.26 -0.95 -5.86
CA ALA A 44 -2.81 -1.14 -5.83
C ALA A 44 -2.21 -1.34 -7.24
N LYS A 45 -0.97 -0.89 -7.42
CA LYS A 45 -0.21 -1.01 -8.67
C LYS A 45 0.65 -2.26 -8.65
N GLN A 46 0.50 -3.09 -9.67
CA GLN A 46 1.36 -4.26 -9.89
C GLN A 46 2.64 -3.91 -10.68
N LEU A 47 2.65 -2.75 -11.34
CA LEU A 47 3.77 -2.27 -12.12
C LEU A 47 4.51 -1.15 -11.40
N ASN A 48 5.81 -1.10 -11.60
CA ASN A 48 6.64 0.00 -11.16
C ASN A 48 6.41 1.25 -12.04
N ILE A 49 7.10 2.34 -11.68
CA ILE A 49 7.03 3.62 -12.39
C ILE A 49 7.40 3.52 -13.87
N ALA A 50 8.30 2.59 -14.23
CA ALA A 50 8.71 2.32 -15.61
C ALA A 50 7.77 1.36 -16.36
N GLN A 51 6.59 1.04 -15.80
CA GLN A 51 5.62 0.09 -16.36
C GLN A 51 6.15 -1.35 -16.49
N ASN A 52 7.17 -1.71 -15.71
CA ASN A 52 7.67 -3.08 -15.61
C ASN A 52 7.11 -3.76 -14.35
N PRO A 53 7.08 -5.09 -14.28
CA PRO A 53 6.73 -5.80 -13.04
C PRO A 53 7.57 -5.31 -11.86
N ILE A 54 6.96 -5.23 -10.68
CA ILE A 54 7.71 -5.03 -9.43
C ILE A 54 8.65 -6.23 -9.25
N LEU A 55 9.89 -5.97 -8.84
CA LEU A 55 10.88 -7.01 -8.63
C LEU A 55 11.03 -7.33 -7.14
N ASP A 56 11.38 -8.58 -6.85
CA ASP A 56 11.79 -9.03 -5.53
C ASP A 56 13.28 -8.71 -5.25
N GLU A 57 13.76 -9.15 -4.09
CA GLU A 57 15.15 -8.92 -3.67
C GLU A 57 16.19 -9.69 -4.53
N MET A 58 15.74 -10.72 -5.27
CA MET A 58 16.55 -11.47 -6.24
C MET A 58 16.46 -10.89 -7.66
N LEU A 59 15.85 -9.70 -7.81
CA LEU A 59 15.63 -9.02 -9.08
C LEU A 59 14.75 -9.82 -10.05
N GLN A 60 13.88 -10.69 -9.54
CA GLN A 60 12.88 -11.43 -10.32
C GLN A 60 11.51 -10.77 -10.18
N PRO A 61 10.59 -10.92 -11.15
CA PRO A 61 9.22 -10.45 -10.99
C PRO A 61 8.60 -10.98 -9.69
N ALA A 62 8.18 -10.07 -8.82
CA ALA A 62 7.61 -10.41 -7.53
C ALA A 62 6.22 -11.03 -7.69
N ASP A 63 6.03 -12.20 -7.10
CA ASP A 63 4.76 -12.91 -7.13
C ASP A 63 3.77 -12.35 -6.09
N ILE A 64 2.51 -12.77 -6.17
CA ILE A 64 1.42 -12.39 -5.26
C ILE A 64 1.75 -12.71 -3.80
N LEU A 65 2.56 -13.73 -3.53
CA LEU A 65 3.00 -14.06 -2.17
C LEU A 65 4.03 -13.07 -1.61
N ALA A 66 4.73 -12.34 -2.48
CA ALA A 66 5.73 -11.34 -2.07
C ALA A 66 5.12 -9.95 -1.87
N ILE A 67 4.22 -9.52 -2.77
CA ILE A 67 3.68 -8.14 -2.78
C ILE A 67 2.16 -8.04 -2.58
N GLY A 68 1.45 -9.18 -2.47
CA GLY A 68 0.00 -9.20 -2.40
C GLY A 68 -0.63 -8.57 -3.63
N ALA A 69 -1.53 -7.60 -3.42
CA ALA A 69 -2.17 -6.89 -4.53
C ALA A 69 -1.24 -5.91 -5.27
N GLY A 70 -0.08 -5.59 -4.71
CA GLY A 70 0.91 -4.69 -5.29
C GLY A 70 1.23 -3.48 -4.40
N HIS A 71 1.85 -2.47 -5.01
CA HIS A 71 2.22 -1.24 -4.32
C HIS A 71 1.01 -0.33 -4.13
N VAL A 72 0.81 0.20 -2.92
CA VAL A 72 -0.35 1.04 -2.60
C VAL A 72 -0.41 2.31 -3.45
N ASP A 73 -1.61 2.68 -3.89
CA ASP A 73 -1.91 3.99 -4.50
C ASP A 73 -2.97 4.71 -3.64
N PRO A 74 -2.56 5.60 -2.71
CA PRO A 74 -3.51 6.29 -1.84
C PRO A 74 -4.51 7.17 -2.59
N GLY A 75 -4.12 7.72 -3.76
CA GLY A 75 -4.99 8.58 -4.56
C GLY A 75 -6.13 7.79 -5.18
N LYS A 76 -5.81 6.63 -5.76
CA LYS A 76 -6.84 5.72 -6.28
C LYS A 76 -7.63 5.00 -5.19
N ALA A 77 -7.03 4.71 -4.04
CA ALA A 77 -7.73 4.08 -2.92
C ALA A 77 -8.81 4.96 -2.29
N MET A 78 -8.73 6.28 -2.47
CA MET A 78 -9.72 7.24 -1.97
C MET A 78 -11.03 7.17 -2.77
N ASP A 79 -10.97 6.84 -4.05
CA ASP A 79 -12.15 6.64 -4.90
C ASP A 79 -11.93 5.41 -5.79
N PRO A 80 -12.14 4.20 -5.24
CA PRO A 80 -11.89 2.95 -5.94
C PRO A 80 -12.93 2.63 -7.02
N GLY A 81 -14.00 3.43 -7.14
CA GLY A 81 -15.02 3.31 -8.19
C GLY A 81 -15.95 2.09 -8.08
N MET A 82 -15.94 1.37 -6.95
CA MET A 82 -16.83 0.22 -6.68
C MET A 82 -17.98 0.58 -5.73
#